data_AF-A0A9Q8YFV9-F1
#
_entry.id   AF-A0A9Q8YFV9-F1
#
_cell.length_a   1.000
_cell.length_b   1.000
_cell.length_c   1.000
_cell.angle_alpha   90.00
_cell.angle_beta   90.00
_cell.angle_gamma   90.00
#
_symmetry.space_group_name_H-M   'P 1'
#
loop_
_entity.id
_entity.type
_entity.pdbx_description
1 polymer ?
#
loop_
_entity_poly.entity_id
_entity_poly.type
_entity_poly.pdbx_seq_one_letter_code
_entity_poly.pdbx_strand_id
1 'polypeptide(L)'
;MRSVREVTGYYVHAKDGNIGHLEEFVVDTDAWVIRYVAIDTVNWWPGKQVIISPTALTGVSWGKRTVDVDLTRDQVQGVPEYRPGQMVDRAYEASYHDYYGYPYYWK
;
A
#
# COMPACT_ATOMS: atom_id res chain seq x y z
N MET A 1 -12.15 -5.34 -18.73
CA MET A 1 -11.09 -5.94 -17.89
C MET A 1 -9.89 -5.02 -17.96
N ARG A 2 -9.42 -4.51 -16.82
CA ARG A 2 -8.23 -3.65 -16.73
C ARG A 2 -7.15 -4.42 -16.01
N SER A 3 -5.91 -4.38 -16.51
CA SER A 3 -4.81 -5.16 -15.95
C SER A 3 -4.20 -4.41 -14.77
N VAL A 4 -3.73 -5.16 -13.77
CA VAL A 4 -2.94 -4.65 -12.64
C VAL A 4 -1.71 -3.84 -13.11
N ARG A 5 -1.18 -4.13 -14.31
CA ARG A 5 -0.12 -3.33 -14.96
C ARG A 5 -0.51 -1.89 -15.29
N GLU A 6 -1.80 -1.60 -15.42
CA GLU A 6 -2.27 -0.27 -15.80
C GLU A 6 -2.20 0.72 -14.64
N VAL A 7 -2.30 0.24 -13.40
CA VAL A 7 -2.29 1.03 -12.16
C VAL A 7 -0.90 1.16 -11.52
N THR A 8 0.08 0.35 -11.93
CA THR A 8 1.50 0.57 -11.59
C THR A 8 1.97 1.94 -12.12
N GLY A 9 2.68 2.67 -11.28
CA GLY A 9 3.15 4.04 -11.52
C GLY A 9 2.09 5.12 -11.34
N TYR A 10 0.88 4.79 -10.81
CA TYR A 10 -0.09 5.82 -10.45
C TYR A 10 0.39 6.56 -9.20
N TYR A 11 0.20 7.88 -9.18
CA TYR A 11 0.47 8.66 -7.97
C TYR A 11 -0.54 8.30 -6.89
N VAL A 12 -0.08 8.22 -5.64
CA VAL A 12 -0.95 7.93 -4.51
C VAL A 12 -1.12 9.17 -3.66
N HIS A 13 -2.37 9.56 -3.42
CA HIS A 13 -2.73 10.73 -2.64
C HIS A 13 -3.33 10.32 -1.31
N ALA A 14 -2.67 10.73 -0.23
CA ALA A 14 -3.23 10.75 1.11
C ALA A 14 -4.17 11.96 1.29
N LYS A 15 -4.89 11.97 2.40
CA LYS A 15 -5.80 13.06 2.81
C LYS A 15 -5.13 14.43 2.86
N ASP A 16 -3.84 14.45 3.16
CA ASP A 16 -3.01 15.64 3.40
C ASP A 16 -1.89 15.82 2.36
N GLY A 17 -1.92 15.05 1.26
CA GLY A 17 -1.08 15.28 0.09
C GLY A 17 -0.56 14.01 -0.58
N ASN A 18 0.31 14.19 -1.58
CA ASN A 18 0.92 13.08 -2.31
C ASN A 18 1.85 12.25 -1.41
N ILE A 19 1.75 10.93 -1.49
CA ILE A 19 2.58 9.96 -0.76
C ILE A 19 3.40 9.05 -1.69
N GLY A 20 3.56 9.44 -2.96
CA GLY A 20 4.44 8.75 -3.89
C GLY A 20 3.67 8.04 -4.99
N HIS A 21 4.09 6.83 -5.35
CA HIS A 21 3.49 6.10 -6.46
C HIS A 21 3.42 4.60 -6.20
N LEU A 22 2.44 3.96 -6.84
CA LEU A 22 2.20 2.54 -6.76
C LEU A 22 3.29 1.78 -7.51
N GLU A 23 4.03 0.91 -6.83
CA GLU A 23 5.10 0.11 -7.44
C GLU A 23 4.64 -1.32 -7.75
N GLU A 24 4.15 -2.02 -6.74
CA GLU A 24 3.83 -3.45 -6.88
C GLU A 24 2.62 -3.86 -6.03
N PHE A 25 2.14 -5.07 -6.30
CA PHE A 25 1.01 -5.68 -5.59
C PHE A 25 1.51 -6.94 -4.89
N VAL A 26 1.24 -7.01 -3.58
CA VAL A 26 1.50 -8.19 -2.77
C VAL A 26 0.26 -9.06 -2.80
N VAL A 27 0.39 -10.25 -3.38
CA VAL A 27 -0.72 -11.20 -3.58
C VAL A 27 -0.55 -12.37 -2.62
N ASP A 28 -1.65 -12.71 -1.93
CA ASP A 28 -1.76 -13.97 -1.20
C ASP A 28 -1.99 -15.10 -2.22
N THR A 29 -1.01 -16.00 -2.35
CA THR A 29 -1.03 -17.06 -3.37
C THR A 29 -2.00 -18.19 -3.06
N ASP A 30 -2.41 -18.34 -1.80
CA ASP A 30 -3.36 -19.36 -1.39
C ASP A 30 -4.80 -18.87 -1.60
N ALA A 31 -5.08 -17.64 -1.18
CA ALA A 31 -6.40 -17.03 -1.31
C ALA A 31 -6.65 -16.35 -2.66
N TRP A 32 -5.61 -16.16 -3.49
CA TRP A 32 -5.67 -15.44 -4.77
C TRP A 32 -6.25 -14.02 -4.66
N VAL A 33 -5.91 -13.32 -3.58
CA VAL A 33 -6.33 -11.93 -3.33
C VAL A 33 -5.13 -11.00 -3.27
N ILE A 34 -5.29 -9.78 -3.80
CA ILE A 34 -4.35 -8.69 -3.54
C ILE A 34 -4.49 -8.33 -2.07
N ARG A 35 -3.44 -8.56 -1.31
CA ARG A 35 -3.43 -8.28 0.12
C ARG A 35 -2.93 -6.90 0.43
N TYR A 36 -1.87 -6.49 -0.26
CA TYR A 36 -1.29 -5.17 -0.09
C TYR A 36 -0.85 -4.58 -1.42
N VAL A 37 -0.67 -3.28 -1.41
CA VAL A 37 -0.11 -2.49 -2.50
C VAL A 37 1.14 -1.79 -1.97
N ALA A 38 2.28 -1.99 -2.60
CA ALA A 38 3.51 -1.30 -2.25
C ALA A 38 3.55 0.08 -2.90
N ILE A 39 3.95 1.08 -2.13
CA ILE A 39 4.11 2.46 -2.55
C ILE A 39 5.57 2.85 -2.39
N ASP A 40 6.16 3.38 -3.45
CA ASP A 40 7.43 4.09 -3.36
C ASP A 40 7.21 5.53 -2.91
N THR A 41 7.72 5.81 -1.70
CA THR A 41 7.61 7.12 -1.04
C THR A 41 8.75 8.06 -1.38
N VAL A 42 9.72 7.68 -2.23
CA VAL A 42 10.95 8.46 -2.50
C VAL A 42 10.69 9.92 -2.88
N ASN A 43 9.56 10.21 -3.52
CA ASN A 43 9.17 11.56 -3.95
C ASN A 43 8.87 12.54 -2.81
N TRP A 44 8.67 12.06 -1.58
CA TRP A 44 8.35 12.92 -0.42
C TRP A 44 9.03 12.47 0.88
N TRP A 45 9.36 11.17 1.00
CA TRP A 45 10.04 10.56 2.12
C TRP A 45 11.11 9.59 1.59
N PRO A 46 12.38 10.05 1.45
CA PRO A 46 13.43 9.29 0.78
C PRO A 46 13.77 7.96 1.47
N GLY A 47 14.02 6.93 0.66
CA GLY A 47 14.66 5.69 1.09
C GLY A 47 13.74 4.65 1.73
N LYS A 48 12.42 4.77 1.56
CA LYS A 48 11.46 3.80 2.09
C LYS A 48 10.39 3.43 1.09
N GLN A 49 9.94 2.19 1.19
CA GLN A 49 8.71 1.72 0.59
C GLN A 49 7.80 1.24 1.70
N VAL A 50 6.52 1.38 1.47
CA VAL A 50 5.47 1.05 2.45
C VAL A 50 4.42 0.23 1.75
N ILE A 51 3.77 -0.66 2.49
CA ILE A 51 2.61 -1.37 1.97
C ILE A 51 1.34 -0.80 2.57
N ILE A 52 0.28 -0.73 1.77
CA ILE A 52 -1.05 -0.35 2.22
C ILE A 52 -2.07 -1.42 1.86
N SER A 53 -3.04 -1.64 2.74
CA SER A 53 -4.17 -2.49 2.43
C SER A 53 -5.03 -1.86 1.31
N PRO A 54 -5.50 -2.65 0.32
CA PRO A 54 -6.47 -2.20 -0.68
C PRO A 54 -7.74 -1.61 -0.06
N THR A 55 -8.07 -1.96 1.18
CA THR A 55 -9.23 -1.41 1.91
C THR A 55 -9.08 0.07 2.25
N ALA A 56 -7.86 0.62 2.22
CA ALA A 56 -7.61 2.04 2.44
C ALA A 56 -7.85 2.89 1.20
N LEU A 57 -8.03 2.30 0.01
CA LEU A 57 -8.26 3.03 -1.23
C LEU A 57 -9.68 3.60 -1.24
N THR A 58 -9.80 4.89 -1.51
CA THR A 58 -11.08 5.61 -1.59
C THR A 58 -11.49 5.93 -3.02
N GLY A 59 -10.55 5.93 -3.96
CA GLY A 59 -10.84 6.23 -5.35
C GLY A 59 -9.67 5.98 -6.29
N VAL A 60 -9.98 5.82 -7.57
CA VAL A 60 -8.99 5.73 -8.66
C VAL A 60 -9.40 6.69 -9.76
N SER A 61 -8.52 7.62 -10.11
CA SER A 61 -8.70 8.54 -11.23
C SER A 61 -7.86 8.09 -12.42
N TRP A 62 -8.50 7.41 -13.37
CA TRP A 62 -7.84 6.88 -14.57
C TRP A 62 -7.25 7.99 -15.45
N GLY A 63 -7.99 9.09 -15.67
CA GLY A 63 -7.53 10.20 -16.50
C GLY A 63 -6.34 10.96 -15.90
N LYS A 64 -6.23 10.98 -14.57
CA LYS A 64 -5.12 11.63 -13.86
C LYS A 64 -4.01 10.66 -13.47
N ARG A 65 -4.22 9.35 -13.64
CA ARG A 65 -3.33 8.27 -13.18
C ARG A 65 -3.02 8.41 -11.68
N THR A 66 -4.07 8.58 -10.88
CA THR A 66 -3.96 8.73 -9.41
C THR A 66 -4.84 7.73 -8.66
N VAL A 67 -4.41 7.37 -7.45
CA VAL A 67 -5.16 6.60 -6.47
C VAL A 67 -5.25 7.42 -5.20
N ASP A 68 -6.46 7.55 -4.63
CA ASP A 68 -6.69 8.27 -3.38
C ASP A 68 -6.85 7.26 -2.24
N VAL A 69 -6.33 7.58 -1.05
CA VAL A 69 -6.38 6.71 0.14
C VAL A 69 -6.87 7.46 1.38
N ASP A 70 -7.57 6.77 2.28
CA ASP A 70 -8.05 7.32 3.56
C ASP A 70 -6.98 7.30 4.67
N LEU A 71 -5.74 7.65 4.30
CA LEU A 71 -4.60 7.73 5.23
C LEU A 71 -4.01 9.14 5.19
N THR A 72 -3.33 9.55 6.26
CA THR A 72 -2.46 10.74 6.26
C THR A 72 -1.01 10.35 6.00
N ARG A 73 -0.17 11.30 5.63
CA ARG A 73 1.29 11.10 5.50
C ARG A 73 1.90 10.55 6.78
N ASP A 74 1.52 11.09 7.93
CA ASP A 74 2.01 10.61 9.23
C ASP A 74 1.64 9.15 9.50
N GLN A 75 0.42 8.75 9.14
CA GLN A 75 -0.03 7.35 9.24
C GLN A 75 0.73 6.42 8.29
N VAL A 76 1.25 6.94 7.18
CA VAL A 76 2.08 6.17 6.24
C VAL A 76 3.52 6.07 6.74
N GLN A 77 4.03 7.10 7.44
CA GLN A 77 5.39 7.08 8.00
C GLN A 77 5.54 6.18 9.22
N GLY A 78 4.47 5.98 9.99
CA GLY A 78 4.53 5.14 11.19
C GLY A 78 4.46 3.63 10.93
N VAL A 79 4.20 3.21 9.68
CA VAL A 79 4.13 1.80 9.30
C VAL A 79 5.51 1.14 9.39
N PRO A 80 5.58 -0.15 9.78
CA PRO A 80 6.78 -0.95 9.58
C PRO A 80 7.38 -0.79 8.16
N GLU A 81 8.70 -0.78 8.06
CA GLU A 81 9.39 -0.65 6.77
C GLU A 81 9.16 -1.89 5.91
N TYR A 82 8.61 -1.70 4.71
CA TYR A 82 8.49 -2.77 3.74
C TYR A 82 9.79 -2.90 2.94
N ARG A 83 10.27 -4.15 2.80
CA ARG A 83 11.43 -4.48 1.98
C ARG A 83 11.00 -5.29 0.76
N PRO A 84 11.09 -4.72 -0.45
CA PRO A 84 10.76 -5.46 -1.67
C PRO A 84 11.60 -6.72 -1.80
N GLY A 85 10.97 -7.78 -2.31
CA GLY A 85 11.60 -9.08 -2.48
C GLY A 85 11.75 -9.89 -1.19
N GLN A 86 11.46 -9.32 -0.01
CA GLN A 86 11.28 -10.07 1.21
C GLN A 86 9.82 -10.54 1.31
N MET A 87 9.61 -11.80 1.69
CA MET A 87 8.26 -12.27 2.00
C MET A 87 7.70 -11.50 3.19
N VAL A 88 6.48 -10.99 3.05
CA VAL A 88 5.71 -10.43 4.15
C VAL A 88 5.33 -11.58 5.07
N ASP A 89 6.04 -11.73 6.18
CA ASP A 89 5.78 -12.79 7.15
C ASP A 89 4.69 -12.41 8.16
N ARG A 90 4.25 -13.38 8.96
CA ARG A 90 3.19 -13.19 9.96
C ARG A 90 3.55 -12.19 11.05
N ALA A 91 4.83 -12.04 11.38
CA ALA A 91 5.26 -11.09 12.40
C ALA A 91 5.13 -9.65 11.89
N TYR A 92 5.55 -9.43 10.63
CA TYR A 92 5.34 -8.17 9.94
C TYR A 92 3.84 -7.85 9.82
N GLU A 93 3.03 -8.79 9.34
CA GLU A 93 1.58 -8.57 9.19
C GLU A 93 0.90 -8.28 10.53
N ALA A 94 1.27 -8.96 11.61
CA ALA A 94 0.75 -8.67 12.94
C ALA A 94 1.06 -7.23 13.34
N SER A 95 2.32 -6.80 13.21
CA SER A 95 2.72 -5.41 13.53
C SER A 95 2.01 -4.36 12.67
N TYR A 96 1.77 -4.67 11.39
CA TYR A 96 1.02 -3.82 10.46
C TYR A 96 -0.46 -3.70 10.86
N HIS A 97 -1.10 -4.85 11.14
CA HIS A 97 -2.50 -4.90 11.53
C HIS A 97 -2.74 -4.24 12.89
N ASP A 98 -1.83 -4.43 13.86
CA ASP A 98 -1.88 -3.79 15.17
C ASP A 98 -1.76 -2.26 15.05
N TYR A 99 -0.85 -1.78 14.19
CA TYR A 99 -0.67 -0.35 13.94
C TYR A 99 -1.93 0.33 13.39
N TYR A 100 -2.61 -0.32 12.43
CA TYR A 100 -3.84 0.21 11.83
C TYR A 100 -5.14 -0.20 12.54
N GLY A 101 -5.06 -1.06 13.55
CA GLY A 101 -6.23 -1.63 14.22
C GLY A 101 -7.07 -2.55 13.33
N TYR A 102 -6.47 -3.18 12.32
CA TYR A 102 -7.16 -4.09 11.40
C TYR A 102 -7.30 -5.49 12.01
N PRO A 103 -8.44 -6.16 11.83
CA PRO A 103 -8.59 -7.54 12.27
C PRO A 103 -7.60 -8.45 11.52
N TYR A 104 -7.03 -9.42 12.21
CA TYR A 104 -6.25 -10.46 11.54
C TYR A 104 -7.18 -11.32 10.69
N TYR A 105 -6.78 -11.57 9.46
CA TYR A 105 -7.50 -12.45 8.54
C TYR A 105 -7.03 -13.91 8.67
N TRP A 106 -5.90 -14.15 9.34
CA TRP A 106 -5.32 -15.46 9.59
C TRP A 106 -5.60 -15.88 11.03
N LYS A 107 -5.76 -17.18 11.24
CA LYS A 107 -5.88 -17.83 12.55
C LYS A 107 -4.76 -18.85 12.71
#